data_AF-A0AAD8A2T8-F1
#
_entry.id   AF-A0AAD8A2T8-F1
#
_cell.length_a   1.000
_cell.length_b   1.000
_cell.length_c   1.000
_cell.angle_alpha   90.00
_cell.angle_beta   90.00
_cell.angle_gamma   90.00
#
_symmetry.space_group_name_H-M   'P 1'
#
loop_
_entity.id
_entity.type
_entity.pdbx_description
1 polymer ?
#
loop_
_entity_poly.entity_id
_entity_poly.type
_entity_poly.pdbx_seq_one_letter_code
_entity_poly.pdbx_strand_id
1 'polypeptide(L)'
;MTIATRGQGVVVDPPDGQTSTQMCKPQQSVQPGNGSSIQLSETGVLGGEPSSDQQQINNELIGDDNSGMGGGTEPDFPHTKLALLDDKISSPRWVVPVLPEQELEVLLQASIDLCRKGLDVHSEACQRFFREGLTISFTKILTDDAVNSWKFNIHHCILQNCERLVELCVVKLNQDWFPLLDLLAMVFNPNNKFHTFNGSRPSETVPSGSNIPDEELYARLPPDSRTPRGWLVDLINRFGTLGGFQILLEKISEWKKSNSLSDICTHSAIWTLL
;
A
#
# COMPACT_ATOMS: atom_id res chain seq x y z
N MET A 1 -50.89 -17.14 41.02
CA MET A 1 -50.84 -18.05 42.19
C MET A 1 -50.34 -19.41 41.71
N THR A 2 -49.33 -19.96 42.42
CA THR A 2 -48.94 -21.39 42.52
C THR A 2 -48.30 -22.02 41.26
N ILE A 3 -46.99 -22.30 41.13
CA ILE A 3 -45.93 -23.01 41.91
C ILE A 3 -45.94 -24.56 41.81
N ALA A 4 -44.78 -25.07 41.33
CA ALA A 4 -44.07 -26.35 41.58
C ALA A 4 -44.67 -27.68 41.02
N THR A 5 -43.91 -28.76 40.72
CA THR A 5 -42.72 -29.29 41.41
C THR A 5 -41.86 -30.27 40.56
N ARG A 6 -40.55 -30.15 40.81
CA ARG A 6 -39.37 -31.02 40.70
C ARG A 6 -39.54 -32.56 40.89
N GLY A 7 -38.62 -33.34 40.28
CA GLY A 7 -38.29 -34.73 40.66
C GLY A 7 -37.01 -35.25 39.98
N GLN A 8 -35.93 -35.43 40.75
CA GLN A 8 -34.60 -35.93 40.36
C GLN A 8 -34.54 -37.47 40.33
N GLY A 9 -33.64 -38.03 39.50
CA GLY A 9 -33.12 -39.39 39.64
C GLY A 9 -31.78 -39.54 38.91
N VAL A 10 -30.71 -39.81 39.66
CA VAL A 10 -29.32 -40.00 39.23
C VAL A 10 -28.98 -41.50 39.29
N VAL A 11 -28.41 -42.07 38.22
CA VAL A 11 -27.62 -43.33 38.22
C VAL A 11 -26.57 -43.20 37.10
N VAL A 12 -25.34 -42.78 37.37
CA VAL A 12 -24.06 -43.53 37.48
C VAL A 12 -23.80 -44.63 36.40
N ASP A 13 -22.78 -44.38 35.57
CA ASP A 13 -22.09 -45.16 34.50
C ASP A 13 -21.49 -46.54 34.94
N PRO A 14 -21.04 -47.50 34.05
CA PRO A 14 -19.85 -47.31 33.16
C PRO A 14 -19.78 -48.24 31.88
N PRO A 15 -18.61 -48.54 31.23
CA PRO A 15 -18.37 -48.30 29.79
C PRO A 15 -18.08 -49.60 28.98
N ASP A 16 -17.94 -49.51 27.64
CA ASP A 16 -16.85 -50.18 26.90
C ASP A 16 -16.94 -50.02 25.37
N GLY A 17 -15.79 -49.66 24.78
CA GLY A 17 -15.21 -50.16 23.52
C GLY A 17 -15.99 -50.11 22.21
N GLN A 18 -15.52 -49.29 21.26
CA GLN A 18 -14.71 -49.78 20.12
C GLN A 18 -14.31 -48.65 19.17
N THR A 19 -12.99 -48.49 19.04
CA THR A 19 -12.25 -47.80 17.99
C THR A 19 -12.51 -48.39 16.61
N SER A 20 -12.63 -47.53 15.59
CA SER A 20 -12.25 -47.89 14.21
C SER A 20 -11.61 -46.70 13.50
N THR A 21 -10.28 -46.74 13.52
CA THR A 21 -9.36 -46.12 12.57
C THR A 21 -9.50 -46.79 11.22
N GLN A 22 -9.64 -46.03 10.13
CA GLN A 22 -9.38 -46.56 8.78
C GLN A 22 -8.43 -45.63 8.03
N MET A 23 -7.18 -46.07 7.96
CA MET A 23 -6.13 -45.54 7.09
C MET A 23 -6.30 -46.08 5.67
N CYS A 24 -6.10 -45.19 4.69
CA CYS A 24 -5.89 -45.51 3.28
C CYS A 24 -4.61 -46.35 3.08
N LYS A 25 -4.66 -47.29 2.12
CA LYS A 25 -3.48 -47.80 1.42
C LYS A 25 -3.71 -47.77 -0.11
N PRO A 26 -2.64 -47.65 -0.91
CA PRO A 26 -2.71 -47.37 -2.35
C PRO A 26 -2.47 -48.62 -3.21
N GLN A 27 -2.96 -48.63 -4.46
CA GLN A 27 -2.22 -49.28 -5.55
C GLN A 27 -2.71 -48.90 -6.96
N GLN A 28 -1.73 -48.78 -7.85
CA GLN A 28 -1.75 -48.58 -9.30
C GLN A 28 -2.51 -49.72 -10.04
N SER A 29 -2.99 -49.63 -11.28
CA SER A 29 -2.19 -49.34 -12.49
C SER A 29 -3.01 -49.38 -13.81
N VAL A 30 -2.46 -48.68 -14.81
CA VAL A 30 -2.50 -48.83 -16.30
C VAL A 30 -3.67 -48.27 -17.16
N GLN A 31 -3.20 -47.41 -18.08
CA GLN A 31 -3.68 -46.80 -19.36
C GLN A 31 -4.10 -47.82 -20.47
N PRO A 32 -4.44 -47.45 -21.75
CA PRO A 32 -4.15 -46.24 -22.58
C PRO A 32 -5.36 -45.67 -23.38
N GLY A 33 -5.31 -44.60 -24.20
CA GLY A 33 -4.26 -43.74 -24.75
C GLY A 33 -4.82 -42.65 -25.70
N ASN A 34 -3.91 -42.02 -26.44
CA ASN A 34 -4.03 -40.99 -27.51
C ASN A 34 -4.31 -39.54 -27.06
N GLY A 35 -3.56 -38.51 -27.48
CA GLY A 35 -2.46 -38.38 -28.44
C GLY A 35 -2.59 -37.05 -29.17
N SER A 36 -1.59 -36.15 -29.06
CA SER A 36 -1.26 -35.10 -30.04
C SER A 36 0.07 -34.45 -29.65
N SER A 37 1.04 -34.56 -30.55
CA SER A 37 2.42 -34.07 -30.43
C SER A 37 2.62 -32.95 -31.46
N ILE A 38 3.23 -31.84 -31.05
CA ILE A 38 3.76 -30.81 -31.96
C ILE A 38 5.28 -31.01 -32.02
N GLN A 39 5.78 -31.17 -33.25
CA GLN A 39 7.19 -31.43 -33.58
C GLN A 39 8.08 -30.21 -33.37
N LEU A 40 9.29 -30.49 -32.87
CA LEU A 40 10.50 -29.68 -33.05
C LEU A 40 11.30 -30.25 -34.23
N SER A 41 11.85 -29.38 -35.06
CA SER A 41 12.81 -29.75 -36.11
C SER A 41 14.04 -28.85 -36.03
N GLU A 42 15.21 -29.47 -35.99
CA GLU A 42 16.54 -28.87 -36.07
C GLU A 42 17.30 -29.44 -37.29
N THR A 43 18.43 -28.80 -37.66
CA THR A 43 19.43 -29.11 -38.72
C THR A 43 19.13 -28.50 -40.11
N GLY A 44 20.01 -27.77 -40.83
CA GLY A 44 21.39 -27.32 -40.62
C GLY A 44 22.01 -26.70 -41.90
N VAL A 45 22.85 -25.66 -41.70
CA VAL A 45 24.13 -25.26 -42.36
C VAL A 45 24.27 -24.99 -43.89
N LEU A 46 25.05 -23.93 -44.18
CA LEU A 46 25.81 -23.49 -45.38
C LEU A 46 25.21 -22.23 -46.04
N GLY A 47 25.86 -21.07 -46.22
CA GLY A 47 27.22 -20.58 -46.01
C GLY A 47 27.34 -19.26 -46.81
N GLY A 48 28.09 -18.25 -46.32
CA GLY A 48 28.42 -17.06 -47.11
C GLY A 48 28.61 -15.75 -46.31
N GLU A 49 29.78 -15.59 -45.70
CA GLU A 49 30.45 -14.29 -45.49
C GLU A 49 31.54 -14.14 -46.59
N PRO A 50 32.31 -13.02 -46.71
CA PRO A 50 32.30 -11.74 -45.97
C PRO A 50 32.35 -10.51 -46.92
N SER A 51 32.38 -9.29 -46.37
CA SER A 51 33.44 -8.29 -46.68
C SER A 51 33.32 -7.07 -45.75
N SER A 52 34.40 -6.83 -45.01
CA SER A 52 34.68 -5.64 -44.22
C SER A 52 35.18 -4.50 -45.10
N ASP A 53 34.99 -3.25 -44.67
CA ASP A 53 36.09 -2.27 -44.70
C ASP A 53 35.87 -1.14 -43.69
N GLN A 54 36.97 -0.81 -43.02
CA GLN A 54 37.14 0.20 -41.97
C GLN A 54 37.37 1.58 -42.58
N GLN A 55 37.02 2.65 -41.89
CA GLN A 55 37.91 3.81 -41.73
C GLN A 55 37.45 4.79 -40.64
N GLN A 56 38.37 5.08 -39.73
CA GLN A 56 38.40 6.25 -38.84
C GLN A 56 38.63 7.54 -39.66
N ILE A 57 38.21 8.70 -39.12
CA ILE A 57 39.04 9.89 -38.83
C ILE A 57 38.14 11.13 -38.58
N ASN A 58 38.53 11.86 -37.52
CA ASN A 58 38.19 13.20 -37.00
C ASN A 58 37.71 14.29 -37.99
N ASN A 59 36.81 15.18 -37.54
CA ASN A 59 37.14 16.59 -37.23
C ASN A 59 35.93 17.42 -36.70
N GLU A 60 36.14 17.98 -35.51
CA GLU A 60 35.82 19.31 -34.97
C GLU A 60 34.81 20.31 -35.61
N LEU A 61 34.03 20.91 -34.68
CA LEU A 61 33.63 22.33 -34.52
C LEU A 61 32.66 22.99 -35.51
N ILE A 62 31.44 23.32 -35.04
CA ILE A 62 30.79 24.66 -34.87
C ILE A 62 29.59 24.39 -33.91
N GLY A 63 29.47 24.89 -32.68
CA GLY A 63 29.45 26.28 -32.25
C GLY A 63 27.99 26.71 -32.00
N ASP A 64 27.48 26.51 -30.79
CA ASP A 64 26.49 27.43 -30.21
C ASP A 64 26.58 27.40 -28.68
N ASP A 65 27.39 28.30 -28.15
CA ASP A 65 27.45 28.66 -26.75
C ASP A 65 26.34 29.70 -26.51
N ASN A 66 25.13 29.24 -26.18
CA ASN A 66 24.07 30.10 -25.64
C ASN A 66 22.91 29.30 -25.00
N SER A 67 23.01 28.98 -23.71
CA SER A 67 21.80 28.93 -22.86
C SER A 67 22.17 28.81 -21.38
N GLY A 68 22.50 29.95 -20.77
CA GLY A 68 22.13 30.19 -19.38
C GLY A 68 20.62 30.45 -19.30
N MET A 69 19.96 29.77 -18.36
CA MET A 69 18.56 29.92 -17.91
C MET A 69 17.43 29.29 -18.76
N GLY A 70 16.80 28.24 -18.20
CA GLY A 70 15.33 28.14 -18.19
C GLY A 70 14.63 27.33 -19.29
N GLY A 71 15.09 26.13 -19.63
CA GLY A 71 14.33 25.19 -20.46
C GLY A 71 13.26 24.46 -19.64
N GLY A 72 12.04 25.03 -19.58
CA GLY A 72 10.87 24.48 -18.88
C GLY A 72 10.26 23.24 -19.52
N THR A 73 11.01 22.13 -19.54
CA THR A 73 10.44 20.82 -19.87
C THR A 73 9.74 20.25 -18.63
N GLU A 74 8.47 19.85 -18.80
CA GLU A 74 7.69 19.19 -17.75
C GLU A 74 8.47 17.98 -17.18
N PRO A 75 8.55 17.82 -15.84
CA PRO A 75 9.18 16.65 -15.24
C PRO A 75 8.49 15.35 -15.70
N ASP A 76 9.29 14.34 -16.00
CA ASP A 76 8.77 13.04 -16.45
C ASP A 76 7.86 12.40 -15.39
N PHE A 77 6.73 11.86 -15.85
CA PHE A 77 5.76 11.17 -15.01
C PHE A 77 5.13 9.99 -15.77
N PRO A 78 4.78 8.86 -15.11
CA PRO A 78 4.31 7.64 -15.79
C PRO A 78 2.90 7.75 -16.42
N HIS A 79 2.75 8.48 -17.52
CA HIS A 79 1.44 8.78 -18.16
C HIS A 79 0.63 7.53 -18.51
N THR A 80 1.27 6.48 -19.05
CA THR A 80 0.58 5.23 -19.39
C THR A 80 -0.01 4.57 -18.14
N LYS A 81 0.72 4.58 -17.02
CA LYS A 81 0.25 4.03 -15.74
C LYS A 81 -0.88 4.87 -15.16
N LEU A 82 -0.80 6.21 -15.30
CA LEU A 82 -1.86 7.12 -14.87
C LEU A 82 -3.18 6.84 -15.60
N ALA A 83 -3.15 6.74 -16.93
CA ALA A 83 -4.34 6.44 -17.72
C ALA A 83 -4.95 5.06 -17.36
N LEU A 84 -4.10 4.05 -17.19
CA LEU A 84 -4.55 2.71 -16.77
C LEU A 84 -5.16 2.71 -15.36
N LEU A 85 -4.62 3.52 -14.44
CA LEU A 85 -5.22 3.68 -13.10
C LEU A 85 -6.61 4.30 -13.21
N ASP A 86 -6.74 5.41 -13.96
CA ASP A 86 -8.00 6.13 -14.18
C ASP A 86 -9.10 5.19 -14.70
N ASP A 87 -8.78 4.34 -15.68
CA ASP A 87 -9.69 3.32 -16.21
C ASP A 87 -10.08 2.28 -15.14
N LYS A 88 -9.12 1.81 -14.33
CA LYS A 88 -9.38 0.81 -13.29
C LYS A 88 -10.23 1.36 -12.14
N ILE A 89 -9.96 2.59 -11.70
CA ILE A 89 -10.69 3.21 -10.58
C ILE A 89 -12.06 3.74 -10.99
N SER A 90 -12.30 4.01 -12.27
CA SER A 90 -13.63 4.39 -12.78
C SER A 90 -14.52 3.18 -13.11
N SER A 91 -13.93 1.99 -13.27
CA SER A 91 -14.66 0.76 -13.60
C SER A 91 -15.67 0.35 -12.50
N PRO A 92 -16.91 -0.05 -12.87
CA PRO A 92 -17.89 -0.60 -11.94
C PRO A 92 -17.51 -2.01 -11.47
N ARG A 93 -16.72 -2.74 -12.27
CA ARG A 93 -16.06 -3.99 -11.87
C ARG A 93 -14.59 -3.69 -11.62
N TRP A 94 -14.34 -2.99 -10.53
CA TRP A 94 -13.01 -2.50 -10.23
C TRP A 94 -12.06 -3.66 -9.91
N VAL A 95 -10.79 -3.49 -10.30
CA VAL A 95 -9.71 -4.42 -10.00
C VAL A 95 -8.68 -3.65 -9.21
N VAL A 96 -8.21 -4.24 -8.11
CA VAL A 96 -7.27 -3.59 -7.18
C VAL A 96 -5.92 -3.36 -7.87
N PRO A 97 -5.49 -2.10 -8.11
CA PRO A 97 -4.27 -1.80 -8.87
C PRO A 97 -3.02 -1.81 -7.97
N VAL A 98 -2.94 -2.78 -7.04
CA VAL A 98 -1.96 -2.76 -5.93
C VAL A 98 -0.80 -3.72 -6.12
N LEU A 99 -0.82 -4.56 -7.15
CA LEU A 99 0.26 -5.54 -7.35
C LEU A 99 1.59 -4.83 -7.64
N PRO A 100 2.74 -5.49 -7.38
CA PRO A 100 4.04 -4.90 -7.63
C PRO A 100 4.21 -4.41 -9.06
N GLU A 101 4.88 -3.26 -9.23
CA GLU A 101 5.19 -2.61 -10.52
C GLU A 101 3.93 -2.20 -11.32
N GLN A 102 2.76 -2.24 -10.70
CA GLN A 102 1.52 -1.74 -11.28
C GLN A 102 1.32 -0.25 -11.01
N GLU A 103 0.15 0.25 -11.40
CA GLU A 103 -0.08 1.67 -11.57
C GLU A 103 0.04 2.42 -10.25
N LEU A 104 -0.63 1.98 -9.18
CA LEU A 104 -0.65 2.72 -7.93
C LEU A 104 0.75 2.83 -7.32
N GLU A 105 1.52 1.75 -7.28
CA GLU A 105 2.88 1.75 -6.75
C GLU A 105 3.79 2.69 -7.54
N VAL A 106 3.80 2.55 -8.87
CA VAL A 106 4.66 3.33 -9.76
C VAL A 106 4.33 4.82 -9.68
N LEU A 107 3.04 5.17 -9.62
CA LEU A 107 2.59 6.55 -9.51
C LEU A 107 2.92 7.14 -8.13
N LEU A 108 2.78 6.37 -7.04
CA LEU A 108 3.22 6.81 -5.71
C LEU A 108 4.72 7.07 -5.67
N GLN A 109 5.53 6.16 -6.22
CA GLN A 109 6.99 6.31 -6.23
C GLN A 109 7.42 7.55 -7.02
N ALA A 110 6.90 7.72 -8.25
CA ALA A 110 7.17 8.90 -9.06
C ALA A 110 6.72 10.20 -8.37
N SER A 111 5.56 10.17 -7.71
CA SER A 111 5.05 11.32 -6.95
C SER A 111 5.96 11.69 -5.79
N ILE A 112 6.41 10.72 -4.99
CA ILE A 112 7.35 10.95 -3.88
C ILE A 112 8.64 11.58 -4.40
N ASP A 113 9.20 11.05 -5.49
CA ASP A 113 10.45 11.55 -6.08
C ASP A 113 10.31 12.98 -6.60
N LEU A 114 9.19 13.33 -7.23
CA LEU A 114 8.91 14.70 -7.66
C LEU A 114 8.68 15.64 -6.47
N CYS A 115 7.96 15.20 -5.44
CA CYS A 115 7.70 16.00 -4.24
C CYS A 115 9.00 16.32 -3.49
N ARG A 116 9.91 15.35 -3.37
CA ARG A 116 11.25 15.55 -2.77
C ARG A 116 12.08 16.59 -3.52
N LYS A 117 11.92 16.68 -4.84
CA LYS A 117 12.61 17.64 -5.70
C LYS A 117 11.88 18.99 -5.78
N GLY A 118 10.67 19.11 -5.22
CA GLY A 118 9.80 20.29 -5.40
C GLY A 118 9.34 20.49 -6.84
N LEU A 119 9.33 19.41 -7.65
CA LEU A 119 8.99 19.44 -9.07
C LEU A 119 7.56 18.95 -9.35
N ASP A 120 6.87 18.41 -8.35
CA ASP A 120 5.52 17.85 -8.54
C ASP A 120 4.51 18.90 -9.02
N VAL A 121 4.65 20.16 -8.59
CA VAL A 121 3.78 21.28 -9.03
C VAL A 121 3.99 21.68 -10.49
N HIS A 122 5.11 21.26 -11.08
CA HIS A 122 5.43 21.50 -12.48
C HIS A 122 5.05 20.32 -13.39
N SER A 123 4.51 19.23 -12.83
CA SER A 123 4.01 18.06 -13.57
C SER A 123 2.49 17.99 -13.48
N GLU A 124 1.79 18.31 -14.57
CA GLU A 124 0.33 18.24 -14.61
C GLU A 124 -0.18 16.82 -14.37
N ALA A 125 0.55 15.81 -14.85
CA ALA A 125 0.20 14.42 -14.61
C ALA A 125 0.32 14.03 -13.12
N CYS A 126 1.36 14.49 -12.42
CA CYS A 126 1.48 14.28 -10.97
C CYS A 126 0.34 14.99 -10.20
N GLN A 127 0.03 16.23 -10.57
CA GLN A 127 -1.06 16.98 -9.95
C GLN A 127 -2.43 16.34 -10.22
N ARG A 128 -2.66 15.85 -11.44
CA ARG A 128 -3.86 15.10 -11.80
C ARG A 128 -3.98 13.83 -10.97
N PHE A 129 -2.89 13.08 -10.79
CA PHE A 129 -2.90 11.90 -9.91
C PHE A 129 -3.34 12.26 -8.49
N PHE A 130 -2.86 13.36 -7.90
CA PHE A 130 -3.32 13.80 -6.58
C PHE A 130 -4.80 14.19 -6.53
N ARG A 131 -5.30 14.89 -7.56
CA ARG A 131 -6.68 15.36 -7.62
C ARG A 131 -7.69 14.25 -7.88
N GLU A 132 -7.37 13.33 -8.78
CA GLU A 132 -8.33 12.41 -9.38
C GLU A 132 -8.06 10.95 -9.01
N GLY A 133 -6.79 10.55 -8.91
CA GLY A 133 -6.41 9.14 -8.73
C GLY A 133 -6.20 8.74 -7.26
N LEU A 134 -5.47 9.55 -6.51
CA LEU A 134 -4.88 9.15 -5.21
C LEU A 134 -5.96 8.87 -4.17
N THR A 135 -6.84 9.84 -3.89
CA THR A 135 -7.87 9.71 -2.86
C THR A 135 -8.86 8.61 -3.18
N ILE A 136 -9.29 8.50 -4.45
CA ILE A 136 -10.23 7.48 -4.89
C ILE A 136 -9.62 6.08 -4.73
N SER A 137 -8.35 5.91 -5.13
CA SER A 137 -7.63 4.65 -4.99
C SER A 137 -7.59 4.17 -3.54
N PHE A 138 -7.15 5.04 -2.62
CA PHE A 138 -7.04 4.66 -1.21
C PHE A 138 -8.40 4.45 -0.53
N THR A 139 -9.41 5.23 -0.90
CA THR A 139 -10.78 5.00 -0.42
C THR A 139 -11.23 3.59 -0.79
N LYS A 140 -11.13 3.22 -2.07
CA LYS A 140 -11.54 1.89 -2.54
C LYS A 140 -10.78 0.76 -1.86
N ILE A 141 -9.45 0.81 -1.81
CA ILE A 141 -8.66 -0.31 -1.25
C ILE A 141 -8.79 -0.45 0.28
N LEU A 142 -9.18 0.61 1.00
CA LEU A 142 -9.31 0.59 2.47
C LEU A 142 -10.74 0.38 2.97
N THR A 143 -11.76 0.69 2.16
CA THR A 143 -13.16 0.73 2.62
C THR A 143 -14.13 -0.14 1.83
N ASP A 144 -13.75 -0.67 0.67
CA ASP A 144 -14.64 -1.52 -0.14
C ASP A 144 -14.94 -2.86 0.59
N ASP A 145 -16.13 -3.41 0.38
CA ASP A 145 -16.52 -4.69 0.98
C ASP A 145 -15.69 -5.87 0.45
N ALA A 146 -15.17 -5.75 -0.78
CA ALA A 146 -14.28 -6.73 -1.41
C ALA A 146 -12.97 -6.93 -0.66
N VAL A 147 -12.58 -6.01 0.24
CA VAL A 147 -11.38 -6.16 1.09
C VAL A 147 -11.35 -7.52 1.79
N ASN A 148 -12.50 -8.02 2.27
CA ASN A 148 -12.59 -9.31 2.98
C ASN A 148 -12.38 -10.53 2.08
N SER A 149 -12.40 -10.34 0.75
CA SER A 149 -12.31 -11.41 -0.25
C SER A 149 -10.91 -11.55 -0.85
N TRP A 150 -10.01 -10.61 -0.57
CA TRP A 150 -8.67 -10.63 -1.16
C TRP A 150 -7.74 -11.61 -0.46
N LYS A 151 -6.78 -12.12 -1.23
CA LYS A 151 -5.75 -13.01 -0.73
C LYS A 151 -4.72 -12.23 0.08
N PHE A 152 -4.04 -12.91 1.00
CA PHE A 152 -3.05 -12.31 1.88
C PHE A 152 -1.97 -11.50 1.15
N ASN A 153 -1.47 -11.99 0.01
CA ASN A 153 -0.46 -11.28 -0.78
C ASN A 153 -0.97 -9.92 -1.28
N ILE A 154 -2.26 -9.79 -1.59
CA ILE A 154 -2.87 -8.51 -2.00
C ILE A 154 -2.91 -7.55 -0.81
N HIS A 155 -3.25 -8.03 0.38
CA HIS A 155 -3.24 -7.22 1.60
C HIS A 155 -1.84 -6.69 1.92
N HIS A 156 -0.81 -7.51 1.75
CA HIS A 156 0.58 -7.07 1.93
C HIS A 156 0.96 -5.98 0.91
N CYS A 157 0.55 -6.13 -0.35
CA CYS A 157 0.78 -5.08 -1.35
C CYS A 157 0.02 -3.78 -1.02
N ILE A 158 -1.18 -3.87 -0.44
CA ILE A 158 -1.91 -2.70 0.06
C ILE A 158 -1.13 -2.02 1.20
N LEU A 159 -0.63 -2.79 2.17
CA LEU A 159 0.19 -2.26 3.26
C LEU A 159 1.39 -1.48 2.72
N GLN A 160 2.13 -2.06 1.77
CA GLN A 160 3.29 -1.42 1.13
C GLN A 160 2.92 -0.12 0.39
N ASN A 161 1.72 -0.04 -0.19
CA ASN A 161 1.22 1.20 -0.79
C ASN A 161 0.82 2.22 0.29
N CYS A 162 0.23 1.79 1.42
CA CYS A 162 -0.03 2.66 2.57
C CYS A 162 1.27 3.25 3.15
N GLU A 163 2.35 2.47 3.23
CA GLU A 163 3.66 2.95 3.67
C GLU A 163 4.23 4.04 2.75
N ARG A 164 4.07 3.87 1.43
CA ARG A 164 4.44 4.88 0.43
C ARG A 164 3.55 6.13 0.53
N LEU A 165 2.25 5.97 0.76
CA LEU A 165 1.36 7.10 0.98
C LEU A 165 1.74 7.88 2.25
N VAL A 166 2.05 7.19 3.35
CA VAL A 166 2.55 7.83 4.57
C VAL A 166 3.80 8.66 4.27
N GLU A 167 4.75 8.11 3.51
CA GLU A 167 5.95 8.82 3.08
C GLU A 167 5.64 10.04 2.20
N LEU A 168 4.76 9.90 1.21
CA LEU A 168 4.30 11.00 0.36
C LEU A 168 3.68 12.12 1.19
N CYS A 169 2.80 11.78 2.14
CA CYS A 169 2.15 12.74 3.01
C CYS A 169 3.17 13.49 3.87
N VAL A 170 4.16 12.80 4.43
CA VAL A 170 5.23 13.44 5.23
C VAL A 170 6.06 14.40 4.39
N VAL A 171 6.50 13.99 3.20
CA VAL A 171 7.27 14.85 2.28
C VAL A 171 6.51 16.13 1.92
N LYS A 172 5.19 16.03 1.78
CA LYS A 172 4.32 17.15 1.43
C LYS A 172 3.74 17.92 2.61
N LEU A 173 3.94 17.45 3.85
CA LEU A 173 3.21 17.97 5.02
C LEU A 173 3.49 19.45 5.32
N ASN A 174 4.69 19.92 4.96
CA ASN A 174 5.09 21.32 5.07
C ASN A 174 4.37 22.23 4.06
N GLN A 175 3.90 21.69 2.94
CA GLN A 175 3.09 22.40 1.96
C GLN A 175 1.62 22.28 2.40
N ASP A 176 0.83 23.35 2.36
CA ASP A 176 -0.57 23.33 2.81
C ASP A 176 -1.49 22.55 1.85
N TRP A 177 -1.31 21.23 1.82
CA TRP A 177 -2.00 20.33 0.91
C TRP A 177 -3.07 19.51 1.65
N PHE A 178 -4.23 20.12 1.84
CA PHE A 178 -5.35 19.57 2.62
C PHE A 178 -5.75 18.12 2.28
N PRO A 179 -5.84 17.69 0.99
CA PRO A 179 -6.22 16.31 0.66
C PRO A 179 -5.32 15.23 1.28
N LEU A 180 -4.05 15.52 1.56
CA LEU A 180 -3.12 14.54 2.14
C LEU A 180 -3.35 14.32 3.64
N LEU A 181 -3.88 15.32 4.36
CA LEU A 181 -4.26 15.17 5.77
C LEU A 181 -5.49 14.28 5.91
N ASP A 182 -6.49 14.44 5.03
CA ASP A 182 -7.66 13.55 4.98
C ASP A 182 -7.25 12.11 4.66
N LEU A 183 -6.25 11.93 3.78
CA LEU A 183 -5.67 10.63 3.48
C LEU A 183 -4.93 10.01 4.66
N LEU A 184 -4.15 10.79 5.41
CA LEU A 184 -3.54 10.31 6.66
C LEU A 184 -4.60 9.86 7.67
N ALA A 185 -5.66 10.65 7.85
CA ALA A 185 -6.78 10.29 8.73
C ALA A 185 -7.45 8.98 8.27
N MET A 186 -7.64 8.79 6.97
CA MET A 186 -8.21 7.55 6.41
C MET A 186 -7.29 6.33 6.61
N VAL A 187 -5.99 6.49 6.35
CA VAL A 187 -4.99 5.43 6.50
C VAL A 187 -4.81 5.03 7.96
N PHE A 188 -4.87 5.98 8.90
CA PHE A 188 -4.74 5.70 10.33
C PHE A 188 -6.07 5.35 11.02
N ASN A 189 -7.21 5.43 10.32
CA ASN A 189 -8.50 5.10 10.92
C ASN A 189 -8.59 3.61 11.28
N PRO A 190 -8.56 3.22 12.58
CA PRO A 190 -8.58 1.81 12.98
C PRO A 190 -9.86 1.07 12.59
N ASN A 191 -10.92 1.82 12.23
CA ASN A 191 -12.23 1.27 11.90
C ASN A 191 -12.44 1.08 10.39
N ASN A 192 -11.45 1.40 9.54
CA ASN A 192 -11.56 1.07 8.11
C ASN A 192 -11.59 -0.46 7.91
N LYS A 193 -12.08 -0.92 6.74
CA LYS A 193 -12.26 -2.35 6.45
C LYS A 193 -10.93 -3.09 6.47
N PHE A 194 -9.89 -2.48 5.93
CA PHE A 194 -8.56 -3.08 5.88
C PHE A 194 -7.97 -3.40 7.27
N HIS A 195 -8.01 -2.43 8.19
CA HIS A 195 -7.51 -2.60 9.56
C HIS A 195 -8.41 -3.49 10.40
N THR A 196 -9.72 -3.50 10.12
CA THR A 196 -10.65 -4.42 10.78
C THR A 196 -10.39 -5.86 10.37
N PHE A 197 -10.24 -6.12 9.07
CA PHE A 197 -9.93 -7.46 8.54
C PHE A 197 -8.58 -7.98 9.04
N ASN A 198 -7.56 -7.11 9.08
CA ASN A 198 -6.21 -7.46 9.54
C ASN A 198 -6.01 -7.26 11.06
N GLY A 199 -7.09 -7.07 11.82
CA GLY A 199 -7.01 -6.66 13.23
C GLY A 199 -6.32 -7.67 14.15
N SER A 200 -6.25 -8.95 13.78
CA SER A 200 -5.54 -9.99 14.53
C SER A 200 -4.03 -10.05 14.25
N ARG A 201 -3.52 -9.30 13.26
CA ARG A 201 -2.11 -9.39 12.85
C ARG A 201 -1.22 -8.68 13.86
N PRO A 202 -0.11 -9.31 14.30
CA PRO A 202 0.91 -8.63 15.09
C PRO A 202 1.65 -7.60 14.23
N SER A 203 2.34 -6.68 14.88
CA SER A 203 3.19 -5.69 14.20
C SER A 203 4.44 -6.39 13.66
N GLU A 204 4.85 -6.01 12.45
CA GLU A 204 6.05 -6.55 11.81
C GLU A 204 7.31 -5.83 12.31
N THR A 205 7.19 -4.55 12.69
CA THR A 205 8.32 -3.72 13.15
C THR A 205 8.48 -3.72 14.68
N VAL A 206 7.38 -3.93 15.42
CA VAL A 206 7.34 -3.96 16.89
C VAL A 206 6.65 -5.25 17.36
N PRO A 207 7.34 -6.40 17.31
CA PRO A 207 6.80 -7.66 17.80
C PRO A 207 6.46 -7.60 19.29
N SER A 208 5.49 -8.42 19.71
CA SER A 208 5.13 -8.59 21.13
C SER A 208 6.36 -9.04 21.94
N GLY A 209 6.66 -8.32 23.02
CA GLY A 209 7.81 -8.61 23.88
C GLY A 209 9.16 -8.14 23.33
N SER A 210 9.18 -7.32 22.28
CA SER A 210 10.40 -6.64 21.84
C SER A 210 10.94 -5.68 22.91
N ASN A 211 12.26 -5.64 23.07
CA ASN A 211 12.96 -4.74 24.01
C ASN A 211 13.32 -3.38 23.37
N ILE A 212 12.56 -2.95 22.36
CA ILE A 212 12.77 -1.63 21.75
C ILE A 212 12.46 -0.57 22.83
N PRO A 213 13.26 0.49 23.00
CA PRO A 213 12.92 1.57 23.94
C PRO A 213 11.62 2.28 23.54
N ASP A 214 10.85 2.79 24.51
CA ASP A 214 9.62 3.54 24.23
C ASP A 214 9.93 4.88 23.54
N GLU A 215 11.11 5.44 23.80
CA GLU A 215 11.57 6.71 23.24
C GLU A 215 11.85 6.64 21.73
N GLU A 216 12.06 5.43 21.20
CA GLU A 216 12.30 5.18 19.77
C GLU A 216 11.02 4.86 19.01
N LEU A 217 9.88 4.72 19.71
CA LEU A 217 8.59 4.37 19.13
C LEU A 217 7.56 5.49 19.28
N TYR A 218 6.61 5.49 18.36
CA TYR A 218 5.45 6.39 18.38
C TYR A 218 4.16 5.65 18.74
N ALA A 219 4.13 4.33 18.51
CA ALA A 219 3.05 3.44 18.89
C ALA A 219 3.59 2.07 19.29
N ARG A 220 3.02 1.52 20.36
CA ARG A 220 3.20 0.14 20.80
C ARG A 220 1.89 -0.37 21.35
N LEU A 221 1.58 -1.64 21.10
CA LEU A 221 0.43 -2.26 21.75
C LEU A 221 0.76 -2.99 23.04
N PRO A 222 -0.20 -3.06 23.97
CA PRO A 222 -0.13 -3.94 25.12
C PRO A 222 0.01 -5.42 24.70
N PRO A 223 0.79 -6.23 25.44
CA PRO A 223 1.02 -7.64 25.11
C PRO A 223 -0.24 -8.50 24.98
N ASP A 224 -1.29 -8.17 25.74
CA ASP A 224 -2.53 -8.97 25.84
C ASP A 224 -3.66 -8.49 24.92
N SER A 225 -3.34 -7.69 23.90
CA SER A 225 -4.35 -7.19 22.96
C SER A 225 -4.91 -8.31 22.07
N ARG A 226 -6.23 -8.54 22.14
CA ARG A 226 -6.93 -9.51 21.28
C ARG A 226 -6.95 -9.11 19.80
N THR A 227 -6.91 -7.81 19.53
CA THR A 227 -6.89 -7.24 18.18
C THR A 227 -5.68 -6.32 18.07
N PRO A 228 -4.48 -6.87 17.87
CA PRO A 228 -3.26 -6.10 17.92
C PRO A 228 -3.14 -5.02 16.85
N ARG A 229 -3.85 -5.15 15.71
CA ARG A 229 -3.81 -4.18 14.59
C ARG A 229 -2.37 -3.77 14.24
N GLY A 230 -1.47 -4.74 14.18
CA GLY A 230 -0.03 -4.52 14.07
C GLY A 230 0.39 -3.65 12.90
N TRP A 231 -0.22 -3.87 11.74
CA TRP A 231 0.05 -3.04 10.56
C TRP A 231 -0.33 -1.57 10.72
N LEU A 232 -1.34 -1.24 11.54
CA LEU A 232 -1.63 0.15 11.88
C LEU A 232 -0.52 0.75 12.76
N VAL A 233 0.02 -0.03 13.70
CA VAL A 233 1.18 0.37 14.51
C VAL A 233 2.39 0.63 13.63
N ASP A 234 2.66 -0.27 12.68
CA ASP A 234 3.78 -0.15 11.74
C ASP A 234 3.66 1.15 10.94
N LEU A 235 2.46 1.48 10.45
CA LEU A 235 2.21 2.73 9.72
C LEU A 235 2.39 3.99 10.60
N ILE A 236 1.92 3.95 11.85
CA ILE A 236 2.08 5.07 12.80
C ILE A 236 3.56 5.28 13.15
N ASN A 237 4.29 4.21 13.44
CA ASN A 237 5.71 4.28 13.71
C ASN A 237 6.47 4.79 12.49
N ARG A 238 6.15 4.32 11.28
CA ARG A 238 6.74 4.83 10.04
C ARG A 238 6.52 6.33 9.89
N PHE A 239 5.31 6.83 10.12
CA PHE A 239 5.01 8.26 10.06
C PHE A 239 5.86 9.07 11.04
N GLY A 240 6.00 8.57 12.27
CA GLY A 240 6.84 9.21 13.27
C GLY A 240 8.33 9.18 12.93
N THR A 241 8.86 8.03 12.50
CA THR A 241 10.27 7.88 12.09
C THR A 241 10.63 8.79 10.92
N LEU A 242 9.67 9.09 10.04
CA LEU A 242 9.86 10.06 8.95
C LEU A 242 9.74 11.53 9.41
N GLY A 243 9.51 11.79 10.69
CA GLY A 243 9.38 13.13 11.27
C GLY A 243 7.97 13.74 11.17
N GLY A 244 6.96 12.96 10.77
CA GLY A 244 5.61 13.46 10.52
C GLY A 244 4.97 14.16 11.73
N PHE A 245 5.12 13.58 12.94
CA PHE A 245 4.59 14.20 14.16
C PHE A 245 5.28 15.53 14.49
N GLN A 246 6.59 15.61 14.28
CA GLN A 246 7.36 16.83 14.54
C GLN A 246 6.89 17.96 13.61
N ILE A 247 6.73 17.65 12.32
CA ILE A 247 6.22 18.61 11.33
C ILE A 247 4.82 19.10 11.70
N LEU A 248 3.90 18.19 12.08
CA LEU A 248 2.55 18.59 12.49
C LEU A 248 2.57 19.48 13.73
N LEU A 249 3.39 19.15 14.73
CA LEU A 249 3.52 19.93 15.95
C LEU A 249 4.02 21.36 15.67
N GLU A 250 5.02 21.50 14.80
CA GLU A 250 5.53 22.79 14.35
C GLU A 250 4.43 23.61 13.66
N LYS A 251 3.72 23.04 12.70
CA LYS A 251 2.61 23.72 11.99
C LYS A 251 1.50 24.16 12.93
N ILE A 252 1.06 23.31 13.86
CA ILE A 252 0.03 23.66 14.85
C ILE A 252 0.53 24.80 15.76
N SER A 253 1.81 24.78 16.13
CA SER A 253 2.40 25.81 16.97
C SER A 253 2.52 27.15 16.25
N GLU A 254 2.92 27.15 14.97
CA GLU A 254 2.95 28.33 14.11
C GLU A 254 1.56 28.91 13.88
N TRP A 255 0.57 28.05 13.62
CA TRP A 255 -0.82 28.46 13.49
C TRP A 255 -1.34 29.12 14.78
N LYS A 256 -1.02 28.56 15.96
CA LYS A 256 -1.38 29.15 17.27
C LYS A 256 -0.70 30.49 17.54
N LYS A 257 0.54 30.69 17.07
CA LYS A 257 1.26 31.96 17.21
C LYS A 257 0.69 33.04 16.28
N SER A 258 0.26 32.64 15.09
CA SER A 258 -0.24 33.55 14.04
C SER A 258 -1.69 33.97 14.25
N ASN A 259 -2.49 33.15 14.95
CA ASN A 259 -3.89 33.43 15.25
C ASN A 259 -4.05 33.74 16.76
N SER A 260 -4.26 35.02 17.09
CA SER A 260 -4.72 35.44 18.42
C SER A 260 -6.03 34.72 18.77
N LEU A 261 -6.29 34.49 20.06
CA LEU A 261 -7.49 33.82 20.59
C LEU A 261 -8.84 34.42 20.11
N SER A 262 -8.83 35.58 19.44
CA SER A 262 -9.98 36.24 18.85
C SER A 262 -10.47 35.63 17.52
N ASP A 263 -9.65 34.87 16.80
CA ASP A 263 -9.99 34.37 15.45
C ASP A 263 -10.49 32.91 15.44
N ILE A 264 -10.59 32.29 16.62
CA ILE A 264 -10.92 30.85 16.78
C ILE A 264 -12.35 30.50 16.36
N CYS A 265 -13.25 31.49 16.19
CA CYS A 265 -14.66 31.23 15.89
C CYS A 265 -14.99 31.00 14.41
N THR A 266 -14.06 31.13 13.45
CA THR A 266 -14.40 31.05 12.00
C THR A 266 -13.90 29.82 11.26
N HIS A 267 -12.95 29.04 11.78
CA HIS A 267 -12.45 27.83 11.10
C HIS A 267 -12.75 26.55 11.88
N SER A 268 -14.00 26.10 11.77
CA SER A 268 -14.55 24.84 12.29
C SER A 268 -13.79 23.57 11.87
N ALA A 269 -13.00 23.62 10.78
CA ALA A 269 -12.36 22.43 10.21
C ALA A 269 -11.18 21.88 11.02
N ILE A 270 -10.50 22.68 11.83
CA ILE A 270 -9.29 22.24 12.56
C ILE A 270 -9.65 21.35 13.77
N TRP A 271 -10.86 21.45 14.30
CA TRP A 271 -11.29 20.69 15.47
C TRP A 271 -11.76 19.26 15.15
N THR A 272 -11.80 18.83 13.89
CA THR A 272 -12.24 17.47 13.53
C THR A 272 -11.13 16.42 13.62
N LEU A 273 -9.88 16.82 13.87
CA LEU A 273 -8.70 15.94 13.93
C LEU A 273 -8.05 15.81 15.32
N LEU A 274 -8.63 16.41 16.36
CA LEU A 274 -8.30 16.17 17.77
C LEU A 274 -9.43 15.44 18.47
#